data_AF-A0A3B7MIT5-F1
#
_entry.id   AF-A0A3B7MIT5-F1
#
_cell.length_a   1.000
_cell.length_b   1.000
_cell.length_c   1.000
_cell.angle_alpha   90.00
_cell.angle_beta   90.00
_cell.angle_gamma   90.00
#
_symmetry.space_group_name_H-M   'P 1'
#
loop_
_entity.id
_entity.type
_entity.pdbx_description
1 polymer ?
#
loop_
_entity_poly.entity_id
_entity_poly.type
_entity_poly.pdbx_seq_one_letter_code
_entity_poly.pdbx_strand_id
1 'polypeptide(L)'
;MKNLFLFITLSICFCSIQAQTGNIGIGTSTPNANASLELGAANKGLLLNRVALTAADNPAPLLAHVAGMVVYNTATAGTSPNNVSAGIYFNNGARWVRYESVPTGLFVKSGGTQLINGSAVITDWAVTTNNFGSAWSGSVFTVPAGMQGWYSISTGFQTGVSGGDSSRTPFQHIAIRINGADVAIGTSAVQVSGGVVAGDPPGSGSATASIHYYLNAGDQVSIVGSHLTYSIPGNTSIAIGADPLRTYLSILKQ
;
A
#
# COMPACT_ATOMS: atom_id res chain seq x y z
N MET A 1 -68.92 4.38 -37.17
CA MET A 1 -68.10 3.39 -36.42
C MET A 1 -66.74 3.11 -37.06
N LYS A 2 -66.63 2.95 -38.39
CA LYS A 2 -65.35 2.68 -39.09
C LYS A 2 -64.26 3.76 -38.85
N ASN A 3 -64.65 5.04 -38.83
CA ASN A 3 -63.69 6.14 -38.65
C ASN A 3 -63.17 6.26 -37.20
N LEU A 4 -63.97 5.84 -36.21
CA LEU A 4 -63.56 5.85 -34.80
C LEU A 4 -62.53 4.73 -34.52
N PHE A 5 -62.72 3.57 -35.13
CA PHE A 5 -61.76 2.47 -35.05
C PHE A 5 -60.41 2.86 -35.67
N LEU A 6 -60.43 3.53 -36.82
CA LEU A 6 -59.22 4.03 -37.48
C LEU A 6 -58.47 5.07 -36.63
N PHE A 7 -59.18 5.99 -35.96
CA PHE A 7 -58.58 6.96 -35.04
C PHE A 7 -57.94 6.31 -33.80
N ILE A 8 -58.59 5.30 -33.22
CA ILE A 8 -58.04 4.55 -32.08
C ILE A 8 -56.80 3.77 -32.49
N THR A 9 -56.81 3.14 -33.68
CA THR A 9 -55.66 2.38 -34.20
C THR A 9 -54.47 3.29 -34.51
N LEU A 10 -54.72 4.48 -35.07
CA LEU A 10 -53.68 5.46 -35.36
C LEU A 10 -53.09 6.09 -34.08
N SER A 11 -53.92 6.38 -33.07
CA SER A 11 -53.48 6.94 -31.79
C SER A 11 -52.63 5.96 -30.97
N ILE A 12 -52.93 4.65 -31.03
CA ILE A 12 -52.12 3.60 -30.39
C ILE A 12 -50.77 3.41 -31.13
N CYS A 13 -50.72 3.65 -32.44
CA CYS A 13 -49.48 3.57 -33.24
C CYS A 13 -48.53 4.75 -32.99
N PHE A 14 -49.05 5.93 -32.61
CA PHE A 14 -48.25 7.10 -32.22
C PHE A 14 -47.81 7.09 -30.75
N CYS A 15 -48.28 6.13 -29.94
CA CYS A 15 -47.66 5.85 -28.66
C CYS A 15 -46.40 5.00 -28.90
N SER A 16 -45.39 5.62 -29.51
CA SER A 16 -44.03 5.10 -29.43
C SER A 16 -43.64 5.13 -27.96
N ILE A 17 -43.81 3.98 -27.31
CA ILE A 17 -43.24 3.66 -26.00
C ILE A 17 -41.74 3.92 -26.16
N GLN A 18 -41.29 5.10 -25.73
CA GLN A 18 -39.87 5.39 -25.61
C GLN A 18 -39.37 4.55 -24.44
N ALA A 19 -39.10 3.28 -24.72
CA ALA A 19 -38.33 2.43 -23.84
C ALA A 19 -36.90 2.99 -23.81
N GLN A 20 -36.69 3.94 -22.91
CA GLN A 20 -35.40 4.21 -22.25
C GLN A 20 -34.20 4.39 -23.20
N THR A 21 -34.27 5.31 -24.16
CA THR A 21 -33.09 5.76 -24.92
C THR A 21 -32.29 6.84 -24.18
N GLY A 22 -32.37 6.88 -22.84
CA GLY A 22 -31.72 7.87 -21.98
C GLY A 22 -31.25 7.29 -20.66
N ASN A 23 -30.60 8.11 -19.85
CA ASN A 23 -29.99 7.73 -18.58
C ASN A 23 -31.06 7.28 -17.57
N ILE A 24 -30.85 6.15 -16.90
CA ILE A 24 -31.79 5.60 -15.92
C ILE A 24 -31.52 6.24 -14.56
N GLY A 25 -32.46 7.02 -14.04
CA GLY A 25 -32.44 7.51 -12.66
C GLY A 25 -33.36 6.70 -11.76
N ILE A 26 -32.82 6.10 -10.69
CA ILE A 26 -33.64 5.53 -9.61
C ILE A 26 -33.58 6.47 -8.43
N GLY A 27 -34.69 7.17 -8.16
CA GLY A 27 -34.78 8.15 -7.08
C GLY A 27 -34.19 9.53 -7.41
N THR A 28 -33.96 9.84 -8.70
CA THR A 28 -33.60 11.16 -9.22
C THR A 28 -34.35 11.42 -10.53
N SER A 29 -34.86 12.64 -10.73
CA SER A 29 -35.54 13.07 -11.96
C SER A 29 -34.59 13.70 -12.98
N THR A 30 -33.36 13.99 -12.58
CA THR A 30 -32.33 14.59 -13.44
C THR A 30 -31.01 13.80 -13.28
N PRO A 31 -30.94 12.58 -13.85
CA PRO A 31 -29.72 11.78 -13.79
C PRO A 31 -28.55 12.53 -14.47
N ASN A 32 -27.35 12.31 -13.96
CA ASN A 32 -26.11 12.83 -14.50
C ASN A 32 -26.00 12.42 -15.98
N ALA A 33 -25.72 13.40 -16.86
CA ALA A 33 -25.65 13.17 -18.30
C ALA A 33 -24.60 12.12 -18.72
N ASN A 34 -23.58 11.89 -17.90
CA ASN A 34 -22.52 10.91 -18.15
C ASN A 34 -22.78 9.52 -17.54
N ALA A 35 -23.90 9.32 -16.85
CA ALA A 35 -24.23 8.05 -16.19
C ALA A 35 -25.40 7.36 -16.89
N SER A 36 -25.21 6.16 -17.41
CA SER A 36 -26.34 5.35 -17.92
C SER A 36 -27.28 4.88 -16.81
N LEU A 37 -26.80 4.81 -15.55
CA LEU A 37 -27.59 4.50 -14.36
C LEU A 37 -27.13 5.37 -13.17
N GLU A 38 -28.04 6.09 -12.53
CA GLU A 38 -27.83 6.83 -11.28
C GLU A 38 -28.80 6.37 -10.19
N LEU A 39 -28.29 6.18 -8.97
CA LEU A 39 -29.07 5.92 -7.77
C LEU A 39 -29.09 7.18 -6.89
N GLY A 40 -30.19 7.93 -6.90
CA GLY A 40 -30.30 9.25 -6.25
C GLY A 40 -30.76 9.23 -4.79
N ALA A 41 -31.05 8.06 -4.21
CA ALA A 41 -31.55 7.97 -2.84
C ALA A 41 -30.44 8.23 -1.80
N ALA A 42 -30.66 9.16 -0.87
CA ALA A 42 -29.66 9.53 0.15
C ALA A 42 -29.44 8.46 1.25
N ASN A 43 -30.34 7.48 1.37
CA ASN A 43 -30.36 6.48 2.44
C ASN A 43 -30.49 5.03 1.95
N LYS A 44 -30.20 4.78 0.67
CA LYS A 44 -30.22 3.42 0.08
C LYS A 44 -28.92 3.20 -0.68
N GLY A 45 -28.50 1.93 -0.77
CA GLY A 45 -27.33 1.52 -1.53
C GLY A 45 -27.69 0.63 -2.72
N LEU A 46 -26.68 0.29 -3.53
CA LEU A 46 -26.77 -0.75 -4.53
C LEU A 46 -26.43 -2.10 -3.88
N LEU A 47 -27.40 -3.03 -3.86
CA LEU A 47 -27.10 -4.42 -3.54
C LEU A 47 -26.64 -5.12 -4.83
N LEU A 48 -25.33 -5.36 -4.93
CA LEU A 48 -24.73 -6.07 -6.06
C LEU A 48 -25.22 -7.52 -6.14
N ASN A 49 -25.16 -8.09 -7.35
CA ASN A 49 -25.43 -9.51 -7.55
C ASN A 49 -24.50 -10.36 -6.69
N ARG A 50 -25.11 -11.27 -5.91
CA ARG A 50 -24.41 -12.19 -5.02
C ARG A 50 -24.03 -13.45 -5.81
N VAL A 51 -22.73 -13.67 -5.96
CA VAL A 51 -22.19 -14.81 -6.71
C VAL A 51 -21.26 -15.62 -5.82
N ALA A 52 -21.23 -16.94 -5.99
CA ALA A 52 -20.27 -17.81 -5.32
C ALA A 52 -19.09 -18.07 -6.26
N LEU A 53 -18.05 -17.25 -6.18
CA LEU A 53 -16.84 -17.45 -6.97
C LEU A 53 -16.09 -18.68 -6.45
N THR A 54 -15.50 -19.45 -7.36
CA THR A 54 -14.72 -20.65 -7.03
C THR A 54 -13.21 -20.41 -7.09
N ALA A 55 -12.76 -19.53 -8.00
CA ALA A 55 -11.38 -19.07 -8.13
C ALA A 55 -11.35 -17.71 -8.86
N ALA A 56 -10.29 -16.94 -8.66
CA ALA A 56 -10.15 -15.61 -9.24
C ALA A 56 -9.95 -15.65 -10.78
N ASP A 57 -9.31 -16.69 -11.31
CA ASP A 57 -9.07 -16.93 -12.73
C ASP A 57 -10.19 -17.71 -13.43
N ASN A 58 -11.26 -18.05 -12.71
CA ASN A 58 -12.44 -18.67 -13.29
C ASN A 58 -13.50 -17.59 -13.62
N PRO A 59 -13.92 -17.45 -14.89
CA PRO A 59 -14.94 -16.46 -15.26
C PRO A 59 -16.32 -16.77 -14.70
N ALA A 60 -16.58 -18.02 -14.30
CA ALA A 60 -17.86 -18.44 -13.76
C ALA A 60 -18.33 -17.53 -12.59
N PRO A 61 -19.62 -17.16 -12.55
CA PRO A 61 -20.73 -17.70 -13.35
C PRO A 61 -20.88 -17.09 -14.75
N LEU A 62 -19.99 -16.18 -15.16
CA LEU A 62 -19.99 -15.67 -16.53
C LEU A 62 -19.40 -16.72 -17.49
N LEU A 63 -19.75 -16.62 -18.77
CA LEU A 63 -19.17 -17.46 -19.83
C LEU A 63 -17.72 -17.05 -20.16
N ALA A 64 -17.35 -15.79 -19.91
CA ALA A 64 -16.02 -15.24 -20.11
C ALA A 64 -15.78 -14.06 -19.15
N HIS A 65 -14.51 -13.68 -18.95
CA HIS A 65 -14.17 -12.47 -18.20
C HIS A 65 -14.59 -11.22 -18.97
N VAL A 66 -15.26 -10.29 -18.29
CA VAL A 66 -15.76 -9.03 -18.88
C VAL A 66 -15.27 -7.87 -18.04
N ALA A 67 -14.37 -7.06 -18.60
CA ALA A 67 -13.78 -5.93 -17.89
C ALA A 67 -14.84 -4.94 -17.38
N GLY A 68 -14.69 -4.48 -16.14
CA GLY A 68 -15.60 -3.53 -15.49
C GLY A 68 -16.83 -4.16 -14.83
N MET A 69 -17.06 -5.47 -14.96
CA MET A 69 -18.14 -6.16 -14.24
C MET A 69 -17.88 -6.12 -12.74
N VAL A 70 -18.90 -5.81 -11.91
CA VAL A 70 -18.77 -5.76 -10.44
C VAL A 70 -19.82 -6.64 -9.76
N VAL A 71 -19.40 -7.44 -8.78
CA VAL A 71 -20.24 -8.41 -8.06
C VAL A 71 -19.86 -8.45 -6.58
N TYR A 72 -20.74 -9.01 -5.74
CA TYR A 72 -20.41 -9.39 -4.37
C TYR A 72 -20.19 -10.90 -4.30
N ASN A 73 -18.95 -11.33 -4.02
CA ASN A 73 -18.64 -12.73 -3.79
C ASN A 73 -19.10 -13.17 -2.39
N THR A 74 -19.79 -14.30 -2.30
CA THR A 74 -20.27 -14.89 -1.03
C THR A 74 -19.42 -16.06 -0.55
N ALA A 75 -18.51 -16.60 -1.38
CA ALA A 75 -17.77 -17.82 -1.09
C ALA A 75 -16.32 -17.54 -0.63
N THR A 76 -15.79 -18.44 0.19
CA THR A 76 -14.35 -18.58 0.41
C THR A 76 -13.93 -19.89 -0.24
N ALA A 77 -13.14 -19.82 -1.32
CA ALA A 77 -12.84 -20.96 -2.17
C ALA A 77 -11.51 -20.81 -2.93
N GLY A 78 -11.09 -21.88 -3.59
CA GLY A 78 -9.88 -21.92 -4.41
C GLY A 78 -8.59 -22.11 -3.60
N THR A 79 -7.47 -22.16 -4.31
CA THR A 79 -6.12 -22.28 -3.74
C THR A 79 -5.26 -21.12 -4.21
N SER A 80 -4.26 -20.75 -3.41
CA SER A 80 -3.29 -19.72 -3.80
C SER A 80 -2.65 -20.08 -5.15
N PRO A 81 -2.48 -19.11 -6.08
CA PRO A 81 -2.69 -17.66 -5.92
C PRO A 81 -4.10 -17.14 -6.30
N ASN A 82 -5.04 -18.03 -6.64
CA ASN A 82 -6.36 -17.68 -7.17
C ASN A 82 -7.49 -17.84 -6.15
N ASN A 83 -7.17 -17.96 -4.86
CA ASN A 83 -8.17 -18.06 -3.80
C ASN A 83 -9.03 -16.80 -3.74
N VAL A 84 -10.29 -17.00 -3.42
CA VAL A 84 -11.29 -15.93 -3.25
C VAL A 84 -11.87 -16.01 -1.85
N SER A 85 -12.29 -14.86 -1.35
CA SER A 85 -13.00 -14.68 -0.07
C SER A 85 -14.20 -13.76 -0.26
N ALA A 86 -15.13 -13.74 0.69
CA ALA A 86 -16.29 -12.87 0.61
C ALA A 86 -15.90 -11.38 0.50
N GLY A 87 -16.60 -10.64 -0.36
CA GLY A 87 -16.34 -9.22 -0.60
C GLY A 87 -16.75 -8.74 -1.99
N ILE A 88 -16.51 -7.47 -2.27
CA ILE A 88 -16.75 -6.89 -3.60
C ILE A 88 -15.61 -7.31 -4.54
N TYR A 89 -15.95 -7.76 -5.74
CA TYR A 89 -14.99 -8.06 -6.80
C TYR A 89 -15.38 -7.31 -8.05
N PHE A 90 -14.38 -6.83 -8.78
CA PHE A 90 -14.55 -6.42 -10.16
C PHE A 90 -13.76 -7.34 -11.08
N ASN A 91 -14.21 -7.51 -12.31
CA ASN A 91 -13.52 -8.28 -13.32
C ASN A 91 -12.66 -7.33 -14.16
N ASN A 92 -11.38 -7.63 -14.34
CA ASN A 92 -10.46 -6.78 -15.10
C ASN A 92 -10.34 -7.20 -16.59
N GLY A 93 -11.18 -8.14 -17.05
CA GLY A 93 -11.11 -8.73 -18.39
C GLY A 93 -10.31 -10.03 -18.48
N ALA A 94 -9.57 -10.39 -17.43
CA ALA A 94 -8.81 -11.64 -17.36
C ALA A 94 -9.02 -12.43 -16.05
N ARG A 95 -9.47 -11.77 -14.98
CA ARG A 95 -9.72 -12.36 -13.66
C ARG A 95 -10.64 -11.50 -12.81
N TRP A 96 -11.19 -12.10 -11.77
CA TRP A 96 -11.81 -11.40 -10.64
C TRP A 96 -10.74 -10.81 -9.73
N VAL A 97 -10.88 -9.52 -9.46
CA VAL A 97 -10.00 -8.75 -8.57
C VAL A 97 -10.85 -8.25 -7.41
N ARG A 98 -10.44 -8.57 -6.18
CA ARG A 98 -11.12 -8.10 -4.98
C ARG A 98 -10.95 -6.60 -4.86
N TYR A 99 -12.04 -5.89 -4.63
CA TYR A 99 -12.00 -4.46 -4.30
C TYR A 99 -11.69 -4.32 -2.81
N GLU A 100 -10.49 -3.86 -2.48
CA GLU A 100 -10.08 -3.53 -1.11
C GLU A 100 -10.04 -2.01 -0.96
N SER A 101 -10.79 -1.47 0.01
CA SER A 101 -10.95 -0.02 0.21
C SER A 101 -9.72 0.67 0.83
N VAL A 102 -8.71 -0.12 1.19
CA VAL A 102 -7.43 0.33 1.71
C VAL A 102 -6.42 -0.67 1.16
N PRO A 103 -5.24 -0.28 0.66
CA PRO A 103 -4.13 -1.20 0.70
C PRO A 103 -4.03 -1.60 2.17
N THR A 104 -4.44 -2.81 2.52
CA THR A 104 -4.22 -3.31 3.87
C THR A 104 -2.72 -3.57 4.01
N GLY A 105 -1.95 -2.49 4.14
CA GLY A 105 -0.76 -2.46 4.95
C GLY A 105 -1.21 -2.62 6.41
N LEU A 106 -1.82 -3.76 6.70
CA LEU A 106 -2.22 -4.19 8.02
C LEU A 106 -1.74 -5.62 8.10
N PHE A 107 -0.62 -5.78 8.79
CA PHE A 107 0.03 -7.04 9.13
C PHE A 107 -0.98 -8.19 9.21
N VAL A 108 -0.98 -9.06 8.21
CA VAL A 108 -1.58 -10.39 8.33
C VAL A 108 -0.45 -11.37 8.65
N LYS A 109 -0.74 -12.38 9.46
CA LYS A 109 0.19 -13.36 10.04
C LYS A 109 0.14 -14.64 9.18
N SER A 110 1.27 -15.29 8.85
CA SER A 110 1.52 -16.76 9.02
C SER A 110 2.61 -17.40 8.10
N GLY A 111 3.51 -18.25 8.68
CA GLY A 111 4.52 -19.16 8.04
C GLY A 111 5.96 -18.73 7.60
N GLY A 112 7.02 -18.80 8.47
CA GLY A 112 8.45 -18.56 8.12
C GLY A 112 9.32 -17.67 9.07
N THR A 113 10.37 -18.19 9.70
CA THR A 113 11.15 -17.47 10.73
C THR A 113 11.90 -16.23 10.22
N GLN A 114 11.52 -15.02 10.66
CA GLN A 114 12.35 -13.80 10.63
C GLN A 114 12.45 -13.24 12.05
N LEU A 115 13.64 -12.88 12.53
CA LEU A 115 13.84 -12.27 13.85
C LEU A 115 13.96 -10.75 13.71
N ILE A 116 13.01 -10.02 14.27
CA ILE A 116 13.19 -8.61 14.63
C ILE A 116 13.23 -8.53 16.16
N ASN A 117 14.42 -8.21 16.68
CA ASN A 117 14.72 -7.95 18.09
C ASN A 117 13.93 -8.82 19.10
N GLY A 118 13.98 -10.14 18.89
CA GLY A 118 13.45 -11.12 19.83
C GLY A 118 11.93 -11.24 19.97
N SER A 119 11.07 -10.64 19.12
CA SER A 119 9.62 -10.75 19.35
C SER A 119 8.65 -10.81 18.16
N ALA A 120 9.09 -10.88 16.89
CA ALA A 120 8.09 -11.12 15.82
C ALA A 120 8.64 -11.83 14.57
N VAL A 121 8.00 -12.96 14.27
CA VAL A 121 8.16 -13.80 13.07
C VAL A 121 7.20 -13.31 11.98
N ILE A 122 7.75 -12.72 10.91
CA ILE A 122 6.98 -12.17 9.78
C ILE A 122 6.87 -13.19 8.67
N THR A 123 5.65 -13.41 8.22
CA THR A 123 5.35 -14.63 7.49
C THR A 123 4.29 -14.54 6.42
N ASP A 124 3.47 -13.50 6.42
CA ASP A 124 2.50 -13.30 5.35
C ASP A 124 3.01 -12.29 4.33
N TRP A 125 2.87 -12.63 3.06
CA TRP A 125 3.32 -11.85 1.93
C TRP A 125 2.10 -11.40 1.12
N ALA A 126 1.44 -10.36 1.62
CA ALA A 126 0.46 -9.63 0.83
C ALA A 126 1.18 -8.54 0.01
N VAL A 127 0.86 -8.53 -1.29
CA VAL A 127 1.46 -7.72 -2.35
C VAL A 127 1.40 -6.24 -2.00
N THR A 128 2.49 -5.69 -1.47
CA THR A 128 3.29 -4.65 -2.15
C THR A 128 4.30 -4.04 -1.19
N THR A 129 4.01 -3.80 0.10
CA THR A 129 4.90 -2.97 0.94
C THR A 129 5.19 -3.57 2.32
N ASN A 130 6.47 -3.71 2.68
CA ASN A 130 6.94 -4.07 4.02
C ASN A 130 7.58 -2.85 4.69
N ASN A 131 6.95 -2.28 5.73
CA ASN A 131 7.49 -1.16 6.50
C ASN A 131 7.83 -1.60 7.92
N PHE A 132 9.08 -1.45 8.31
CA PHE A 132 9.62 -1.85 9.61
C PHE A 132 10.02 -0.61 10.41
N GLY A 133 9.20 -0.18 11.37
CA GLY A 133 9.58 0.86 12.32
C GLY A 133 10.45 0.26 13.42
N SER A 134 11.69 0.73 13.58
CA SER A 134 12.77 0.19 14.43
C SER A 134 13.72 -0.82 13.76
N ALA A 135 13.73 -0.93 12.42
CA ALA A 135 14.78 -1.69 11.74
C ALA A 135 16.13 -0.97 11.87
N TRP A 136 17.11 -1.62 12.48
CA TRP A 136 18.47 -1.12 12.67
C TRP A 136 19.49 -2.23 12.44
N SER A 137 20.78 -1.92 12.58
CA SER A 137 21.90 -2.84 12.33
C SER A 137 21.61 -4.28 12.79
N GLY A 138 21.61 -5.22 11.85
CA GLY A 138 21.25 -6.63 12.08
C GLY A 138 19.83 -7.02 11.64
N SER A 139 19.00 -6.06 11.22
CA SER A 139 17.71 -6.34 10.58
C SER A 139 17.95 -6.91 9.18
N VAL A 140 17.43 -8.11 8.92
CA VAL A 140 17.56 -8.80 7.64
C VAL A 140 16.17 -9.20 7.13
N PHE A 141 15.90 -8.84 5.89
CA PHE A 141 14.77 -9.30 5.09
C PHE A 141 15.27 -10.26 4.02
N THR A 142 14.71 -11.46 3.96
CA THR A 142 15.04 -12.45 2.93
C THR A 142 13.91 -12.54 1.92
N VAL A 143 14.23 -12.45 0.63
CA VAL A 143 13.27 -12.59 -0.47
C VAL A 143 12.85 -14.05 -0.62
N PRO A 144 11.56 -14.41 -0.54
CA PRO A 144 11.09 -15.77 -0.66
C PRO A 144 11.18 -16.29 -2.08
N ALA A 145 11.08 -17.62 -2.20
CA ALA A 145 10.84 -18.28 -3.47
C ALA A 145 9.55 -17.73 -4.13
N GLY A 146 9.62 -17.47 -5.44
CA GLY A 146 8.49 -16.95 -6.22
C GLY A 146 8.25 -15.44 -6.10
N MET A 147 9.05 -14.73 -5.29
CA MET A 147 8.93 -13.30 -5.08
C MET A 147 9.96 -12.47 -5.86
N GLN A 148 10.73 -13.06 -6.78
CA GLN A 148 11.73 -12.31 -7.57
C GLN A 148 11.09 -11.15 -8.33
N GLY A 149 11.84 -10.05 -8.51
CA GLY A 149 11.37 -8.89 -9.23
C GLY A 149 12.05 -7.59 -8.85
N TRP A 150 11.50 -6.49 -9.33
CA TRP A 150 11.93 -5.15 -8.99
C TRP A 150 11.35 -4.71 -7.64
N TYR A 151 12.21 -4.14 -6.82
CA TYR A 151 11.85 -3.60 -5.51
C TYR A 151 12.28 -2.14 -5.40
N SER A 152 11.43 -1.32 -4.79
CA SER A 152 11.82 -0.04 -4.23
C SER A 152 12.15 -0.25 -2.76
N ILE A 153 13.40 0.00 -2.39
CA ILE A 153 13.92 -0.19 -1.03
C ILE A 153 14.28 1.19 -0.51
N SER A 154 13.83 1.52 0.69
CA SER A 154 14.27 2.73 1.38
C SER A 154 14.51 2.46 2.85
N THR A 155 15.48 3.17 3.40
CA THR A 155 15.81 3.12 4.82
C THR A 155 16.16 4.50 5.31
N GLY A 156 15.95 4.73 6.59
CA GLY A 156 16.41 5.96 7.21
C GLY A 156 16.45 5.87 8.71
N PHE A 157 17.14 6.83 9.29
CA PHE A 157 17.09 7.07 10.71
C PHE A 157 17.10 8.55 11.04
N GLN A 158 16.63 8.85 12.24
CA GLN A 158 16.67 10.17 12.83
C GLN A 158 17.28 10.09 14.23
N THR A 159 18.23 10.97 14.49
CA THR A 159 18.82 11.17 15.81
C THR A 159 18.18 12.40 16.42
N GLY A 160 17.76 12.33 17.69
CA GLY A 160 17.48 13.53 18.47
C GLY A 160 18.51 13.68 19.56
N VAL A 161 18.93 14.91 19.79
CA VAL A 161 19.87 15.24 20.85
C VAL A 161 19.08 15.84 22.00
N SER A 162 18.92 15.10 23.08
CA SER A 162 18.31 15.59 24.32
C SER A 162 19.43 15.99 25.27
N GLY A 163 19.91 17.23 25.18
CA GLY A 163 20.92 17.76 26.09
C GLY A 163 21.33 19.18 25.73
N GLY A 164 21.36 20.08 26.72
CA GLY A 164 21.70 21.49 26.56
C GLY A 164 23.17 21.79 26.26
N ASP A 165 24.00 20.77 26.07
CA ASP A 165 25.43 20.92 25.79
C ASP A 165 25.72 20.77 24.28
N SER A 166 26.64 21.59 23.78
CA SER A 166 27.07 21.61 22.37
C SER A 166 27.41 20.21 21.88
N SER A 167 26.57 19.61 21.04
CA SER A 167 26.70 18.20 20.63
C SER A 167 26.87 18.09 19.12
N ARG A 168 27.91 17.38 18.66
CA ARG A 168 28.22 17.18 17.24
C ARG A 168 27.77 15.80 16.79
N THR A 169 27.07 15.71 15.65
CA THR A 169 26.82 14.42 14.96
C THR A 169 27.51 14.45 13.59
N PRO A 170 28.86 14.36 13.55
CA PRO A 170 29.63 14.74 12.37
C PRO A 170 29.45 13.80 11.18
N PHE A 171 29.09 12.52 11.40
CA PHE A 171 28.83 11.57 10.32
C PHE A 171 27.75 10.57 10.71
N GLN A 172 26.61 10.69 10.05
CA GLN A 172 25.50 9.75 10.10
C GLN A 172 25.54 8.95 8.80
N HIS A 173 25.59 7.64 8.91
CA HIS A 173 25.66 6.75 7.77
C HIS A 173 24.59 5.66 7.90
N ILE A 174 23.86 5.43 6.81
CA ILE A 174 22.99 4.28 6.66
C ILE A 174 23.18 3.67 5.28
N ALA A 175 23.33 2.35 5.23
CA ALA A 175 23.47 1.59 4.01
C ALA A 175 22.36 0.54 3.88
N ILE A 176 21.87 0.39 2.66
CA ILE A 176 21.13 -0.79 2.23
C ILE A 176 22.16 -1.79 1.71
N ARG A 177 22.15 -3.00 2.27
CA ARG A 177 22.99 -4.11 1.86
C ARG A 177 22.18 -5.21 1.21
N ILE A 178 22.64 -5.72 0.08
CA ILE A 178 22.13 -6.94 -0.54
C ILE A 178 23.20 -8.01 -0.44
N ASN A 179 22.90 -9.13 0.21
CA ASN A 179 23.83 -10.24 0.42
C ASN A 179 25.18 -9.80 1.01
N GLY A 180 25.15 -8.79 1.90
CA GLY A 180 26.34 -8.23 2.55
C GLY A 180 27.07 -7.13 1.77
N ALA A 181 26.72 -6.86 0.52
CA ALA A 181 27.30 -5.77 -0.27
C ALA A 181 26.47 -4.48 -0.17
N ASP A 182 27.12 -3.34 0.07
CA ASP A 182 26.47 -2.03 0.07
C ASP A 182 26.00 -1.67 -1.34
N VAL A 183 24.69 -1.47 -1.53
CA VAL A 183 24.10 -1.11 -2.83
C VAL A 183 23.57 0.33 -2.87
N ALA A 184 23.27 0.91 -1.71
CA ALA A 184 22.84 2.29 -1.59
C ALA A 184 23.25 2.83 -0.22
N ILE A 185 23.75 4.06 -0.20
CA ILE A 185 24.29 4.70 0.99
C ILE A 185 23.70 6.09 1.13
N GLY A 186 23.20 6.38 2.33
CA GLY A 186 22.75 7.68 2.77
C GLY A 186 23.70 8.22 3.81
N THR A 187 24.22 9.42 3.61
CA THR A 187 25.05 10.11 4.59
C THR A 187 24.49 11.48 4.91
N SER A 188 24.55 11.87 6.17
CA SER A 188 24.40 13.26 6.55
C SER A 188 25.46 13.64 7.59
N ALA A 189 25.83 14.91 7.58
CA ALA A 189 26.69 15.50 8.57
C ALA A 189 25.93 16.70 9.12
N VAL A 190 25.60 16.69 10.41
CA VAL A 190 24.99 17.84 11.08
C VAL A 190 26.00 18.40 12.06
N GLN A 191 26.54 19.57 11.70
CA GLN A 191 27.30 20.41 12.61
C GLN A 191 26.31 21.24 13.43
N VAL A 192 26.17 20.92 14.71
CA VAL A 192 25.55 21.85 15.66
C VAL A 192 26.67 22.74 16.18
N SER A 193 26.72 23.98 15.72
CA SER A 193 27.63 25.00 16.24
C SER A 193 26.81 26.14 16.82
N GLY A 194 26.74 26.19 18.15
CA GLY A 194 26.31 27.36 18.91
C GLY A 194 24.83 27.43 19.31
N GLY A 195 24.61 27.44 20.62
CA GLY A 195 23.52 28.17 21.30
C GLY A 195 22.10 27.59 21.25
N VAL A 196 21.41 27.64 22.39
CA VAL A 196 19.99 27.29 22.55
C VAL A 196 19.11 28.12 21.60
N VAL A 197 18.20 27.49 20.84
CA VAL A 197 17.16 28.18 20.05
C VAL A 197 15.83 28.02 20.78
N ALA A 198 15.27 29.12 21.29
CA ALA A 198 13.95 29.16 21.95
C ALA A 198 13.78 28.21 23.17
N GLY A 199 14.85 27.95 23.93
CA GLY A 199 14.82 27.06 25.10
C GLY A 199 15.14 25.60 24.80
N ASP A 200 15.25 25.23 23.51
CA ASP A 200 15.59 23.88 23.06
C ASP A 200 17.01 23.82 22.46
N PRO A 201 17.77 22.73 22.66
CA PRO A 201 19.05 22.53 21.98
C PRO A 201 18.86 22.45 20.45
N PRO A 202 19.62 23.19 19.63
CA PRO A 202 19.54 23.03 18.18
C PRO A 202 20.14 21.69 17.74
N GLY A 203 19.49 21.03 16.78
CA GLY A 203 20.11 19.98 15.96
C GLY A 203 19.40 18.63 16.05
N SER A 204 18.77 18.25 14.94
CA SER A 204 18.46 16.85 14.64
C SER A 204 19.10 16.51 13.30
N GLY A 205 19.57 15.27 13.16
CA GLY A 205 20.11 14.76 11.91
C GLY A 205 19.29 13.58 11.44
N SER A 206 19.19 13.45 10.12
CA SER A 206 18.60 12.29 9.48
C SER A 206 19.47 11.87 8.30
N ALA A 207 19.56 10.57 8.06
CA ALA A 207 20.13 10.02 6.84
C ALA A 207 19.14 9.02 6.26
N THR A 208 18.99 9.07 4.94
CA THR A 208 18.12 8.17 4.18
C THR A 208 18.86 7.60 2.99
N ALA A 209 18.60 6.35 2.66
CA ALA A 209 19.08 5.70 1.45
C ALA A 209 17.89 5.05 0.74
N SER A 210 17.82 5.20 -0.58
CA SER A 210 16.75 4.60 -1.39
C SER A 210 17.32 4.06 -2.69
N ILE A 211 16.79 2.94 -3.16
CA ILE A 211 17.20 2.31 -4.42
C ILE A 211 16.07 1.51 -5.04
N HIS A 212 16.04 1.47 -6.37
CA HIS A 212 15.30 0.46 -7.11
C HIS A 212 16.27 -0.66 -7.48
N TYR A 213 16.00 -1.87 -6.99
CA TYR A 213 16.92 -3.00 -7.14
C TYR A 213 16.15 -4.25 -7.54
N TYR A 214 16.71 -5.04 -8.46
CA TYR A 214 16.15 -6.34 -8.82
C TYR A 214 16.64 -7.39 -7.82
N LEU A 215 15.73 -8.05 -7.13
CA LEU A 215 16.07 -9.07 -6.15
C LEU A 215 15.65 -10.47 -6.63
N ASN A 216 16.53 -11.44 -6.39
CA ASN A 216 16.28 -12.85 -6.58
C ASN A 216 15.76 -13.50 -5.29
N ALA A 217 15.21 -14.71 -5.40
CA ALA A 217 14.79 -15.47 -4.24
C ALA A 217 16.03 -15.91 -3.46
N GLY A 218 15.95 -15.78 -2.15
CA GLY A 218 17.06 -16.00 -1.23
C GLY A 218 17.91 -14.76 -0.97
N ASP A 219 17.77 -13.69 -1.77
CA ASP A 219 18.53 -12.46 -1.52
C ASP A 219 18.16 -11.86 -0.16
N GLN A 220 19.19 -11.43 0.57
CA GLN A 220 19.06 -10.82 1.89
C GLN A 220 19.27 -9.32 1.79
N VAL A 221 18.20 -8.56 2.03
CA VAL A 221 18.24 -7.11 2.22
C VAL A 221 18.49 -6.85 3.70
N SER A 222 19.55 -6.12 4.03
CA SER A 222 19.83 -5.69 5.41
C SER A 222 20.15 -4.22 5.49
N ILE A 223 20.01 -3.67 6.69
CA ILE A 223 20.43 -2.30 6.98
C ILE A 223 21.64 -2.35 7.90
N VAL A 224 22.62 -1.51 7.60
CA VAL A 224 23.70 -1.18 8.51
C VAL A 224 23.77 0.32 8.67
N GLY A 225 23.71 0.78 9.90
CA GLY A 225 23.84 2.18 10.24
C GLY A 225 24.94 2.40 11.27
N SER A 226 25.62 3.54 11.18
CA SER A 226 26.49 4.03 12.23
C SER A 226 26.17 5.48 12.52
N HIS A 227 26.10 5.79 13.81
CA HIS A 227 25.82 7.11 14.32
C HIS A 227 26.73 7.34 15.52
N LEU A 228 27.66 8.29 15.39
CA LEU A 228 28.50 8.73 16.49
C LEU A 228 28.01 10.12 16.92
N THR A 229 27.56 10.23 18.17
CA THR A 229 27.35 11.52 18.83
C THR A 229 28.59 11.86 19.61
N TYR A 230 28.98 13.14 19.57
CA TYR A 230 30.00 13.68 20.44
C TYR A 230 29.38 14.78 21.27
N SER A 231 29.55 14.76 22.59
CA SER A 231 29.44 15.99 23.36
C SER A 231 30.71 16.80 23.18
N ILE A 232 30.57 18.13 23.15
CA ILE A 232 31.68 19.08 23.09
C ILE A 232 31.69 19.92 24.38
N PRO A 233 32.19 19.38 25.51
CA PRO A 233 32.54 20.21 26.66
C PRO A 233 33.80 21.02 26.36
N GLY A 234 33.68 22.34 26.20
CA GLY A 234 34.82 23.19 25.87
C GLY A 234 35.36 22.95 24.44
N ASN A 235 36.63 22.56 24.30
CA ASN A 235 37.31 22.30 23.02
C ASN A 235 37.57 20.81 22.73
N THR A 236 37.08 19.90 23.57
CA THR A 236 37.28 18.45 23.43
C THR A 236 35.98 17.76 23.05
N SER A 237 36.06 16.79 22.13
CA SER A 237 34.90 15.97 21.73
C SER A 237 34.95 14.61 22.41
N ILE A 238 33.95 14.28 23.22
CA ILE A 238 33.79 12.98 23.87
C ILE A 238 32.68 12.21 23.17
N ALA A 239 32.97 11.01 22.68
CA ALA A 239 31.94 10.16 22.09
C ALA A 239 30.90 9.77 23.15
N ILE A 240 29.63 10.01 22.85
CA ILE A 240 28.50 9.56 23.66
C ILE A 240 27.71 8.57 22.80
N GLY A 241 27.42 7.40 23.36
CA GLY A 241 26.48 6.47 22.75
C GLY A 241 25.08 7.09 22.76
N ALA A 242 24.51 7.33 21.59
CA ALA A 242 23.10 7.65 21.45
C ALA A 242 22.50 6.61 20.51
N ASP A 243 21.45 5.94 20.95
CA ASP A 243 20.65 5.10 20.07
C ASP A 243 19.77 5.98 19.18
N PRO A 244 19.56 5.62 17.90
CA PRO A 244 18.67 6.38 17.03
C PRO A 244 17.25 6.42 17.59
N LEU A 245 16.62 7.60 17.60
CA LEU A 245 15.26 7.76 18.14
C LEU A 245 14.22 7.08 17.28
N ARG A 246 14.44 7.05 15.96
CA ARG A 246 13.55 6.43 14.98
C ARG A 246 14.40 5.85 13.85
N THR A 247 14.12 4.62 13.47
CA THR A 247 14.73 3.97 12.30
C THR A 247 13.65 3.28 11.48
N TYR A 248 13.88 3.10 10.19
CA TYR A 248 12.98 2.32 9.36
C TYR A 248 13.65 1.58 8.21
N LEU A 249 12.98 0.52 7.77
CA LEU A 249 13.17 -0.14 6.48
C LEU A 249 11.83 -0.17 5.77
N SER A 250 11.80 0.17 4.50
CA SER A 250 10.64 0.02 3.63
C SER A 250 11.05 -0.76 2.40
N ILE A 251 10.32 -1.82 2.07
CA ILE A 251 10.57 -2.66 0.90
C ILE A 251 9.26 -2.84 0.16
N LEU A 252 9.18 -2.21 -1.01
CA LEU A 252 8.01 -2.22 -1.89
C LEU A 252 8.32 -3.05 -3.13
N LYS A 253 7.60 -4.15 -3.36
CA LYS A 253 7.67 -4.88 -4.64
C LYS A 253 6.87 -4.11 -5.69
N GLN A 254 7.49 -3.83 -6.84
CA GLN A 254 6.85 -3.18 -7.99
C GLN A 254 6.14 -4.18 -8.91
#